data_AF-A0A4W6EAD9-F1
#
_entry.id   AF-A0A4W6EAD9-F1
#
_cell.length_a   1.000
_cell.length_b   1.000
_cell.length_c   1.000
_cell.angle_alpha   90.00
_cell.angle_beta   90.00
_cell.angle_gamma   90.00
#
_symmetry.space_group_name_H-M   'P 1'
#
loop_
_entity.id
_entity.type
_entity.pdbx_description
1 polymer ?
#
loop_
_entity_poly.entity_id
_entity_poly.type
_entity_poly.pdbx_seq_one_letter_code
_entity_poly.pdbx_strand_id
1 'polypeptide(L)'
;MHLFCTCVLSFSLLTASPLVSATVSNSFRDCSQFFYMQTPPAGITGTSLRRICQKYADKLRYATLYDSSRRLPLFSAYIFKKSDGKRRMDTPWMYEPQLLSDDESRNMRALPLTEDSPPLIEDSQAVLEDYTDAVEYRRGPLNPDLHQAEPDDKSSTYTLTNVVPLITDFFMQATCLGYSAPLTQHLSSRQSYLIIFNRLFCST
;
A
#
# COMPACT_ATOMS: atom_id res chain seq x y z
N MET A 1 -34.55 -48.62 -51.47
CA MET A 1 -35.35 -47.48 -50.98
C MET A 1 -34.82 -47.16 -49.58
N HIS A 2 -33.89 -46.21 -49.49
CA HIS A 2 -33.14 -45.93 -48.27
C HIS A 2 -33.90 -44.94 -47.37
N LEU A 3 -34.14 -45.37 -46.14
CA LEU A 3 -34.73 -44.59 -45.05
C LEU A 3 -33.61 -43.82 -44.35
N PHE A 4 -33.41 -42.54 -44.69
CA PHE A 4 -32.48 -41.65 -44.00
C PHE A 4 -33.28 -40.61 -43.21
N CYS A 5 -33.36 -40.81 -41.89
CA CYS A 5 -33.84 -39.84 -40.93
C CYS A 5 -32.61 -39.21 -40.28
N THR A 6 -32.28 -37.97 -40.65
CA THR A 6 -31.20 -37.19 -40.02
C THR A 6 -31.67 -35.80 -39.63
N CYS A 7 -31.75 -35.64 -38.31
CA CYS A 7 -31.67 -34.46 -37.47
C CYS A 7 -31.20 -33.14 -38.09
N VAL A 8 -31.95 -32.06 -37.85
CA VAL A 8 -31.35 -30.73 -37.62
C VAL A 8 -32.10 -30.06 -36.45
N LEU A 9 -31.54 -30.19 -35.25
CA LEU A 9 -31.94 -29.42 -34.07
C LEU A 9 -31.38 -28.00 -34.20
N SER A 10 -32.25 -27.02 -34.41
CA SER A 10 -31.92 -25.60 -34.44
C SER A 10 -31.66 -25.09 -33.02
N PHE A 11 -30.37 -25.02 -32.63
CA PHE A 11 -29.92 -24.46 -31.35
C PHE A 11 -29.40 -23.03 -31.59
N SER A 12 -30.29 -22.04 -31.57
CA SER A 12 -29.90 -20.62 -31.66
C SER A 12 -29.49 -20.10 -30.28
N LEU A 13 -28.26 -20.36 -29.87
CA LEU A 13 -27.60 -19.70 -28.74
C LEU A 13 -27.05 -18.34 -29.21
N LEU A 14 -27.85 -17.29 -29.10
CA LEU A 14 -27.35 -15.91 -29.08
C LEU A 14 -27.02 -15.53 -27.64
N THR A 15 -25.92 -16.06 -27.13
CA THR A 15 -25.33 -15.55 -25.88
C THR A 15 -24.55 -14.30 -26.24
N ALA A 16 -25.16 -13.14 -26.04
CA ALA A 16 -24.44 -11.88 -26.00
C ALA A 16 -23.49 -11.92 -24.80
N SER A 17 -22.21 -12.16 -25.05
CA SER A 17 -21.18 -12.00 -24.03
C SER A 17 -21.12 -10.52 -23.66
N PRO A 18 -21.36 -10.12 -22.40
CA PRO A 18 -21.07 -8.76 -22.01
C PRO A 18 -19.56 -8.52 -22.21
N LEU A 19 -19.23 -7.51 -23.00
CA LEU A 19 -17.89 -6.97 -23.07
C LEU A 19 -17.53 -6.53 -21.65
N VAL A 20 -16.72 -7.32 -20.94
CA VAL A 20 -16.12 -6.89 -19.69
C VAL A 20 -15.13 -5.80 -20.06
N SER A 21 -15.57 -4.55 -19.92
CA SER A 21 -14.68 -3.41 -20.05
C SER A 21 -13.79 -3.39 -18.81
N ALA A 22 -12.57 -3.91 -18.94
CA ALA A 22 -11.55 -3.79 -17.93
C ALA A 22 -11.09 -2.33 -17.88
N THR A 23 -11.75 -1.52 -17.07
CA THR A 23 -11.32 -0.14 -16.83
C THR A 23 -10.01 -0.19 -16.04
N VAL A 24 -8.88 -0.01 -16.73
CA VAL A 24 -7.57 0.18 -16.10
C VAL A 24 -7.60 1.55 -15.41
N SER A 25 -8.12 1.58 -14.18
CA SER A 25 -8.10 2.74 -13.31
C SER A 25 -6.64 3.19 -13.12
N ASN A 26 -6.32 4.47 -13.41
CA ASN A 26 -4.99 5.11 -13.27
C ASN A 26 -4.08 4.38 -12.27
N SER A 27 -3.17 3.55 -12.78
CA SER A 27 -2.81 2.26 -12.20
C SER A 27 -1.42 2.23 -11.55
N PHE A 28 -1.12 3.18 -10.65
CA PHE A 28 0.23 3.30 -10.07
C PHE A 28 1.34 3.34 -11.15
N ARG A 29 1.06 3.94 -12.32
CA ARG A 29 1.89 3.81 -13.53
C ARG A 29 3.37 4.10 -13.29
N ASP A 30 3.65 5.16 -12.52
CA ASP A 30 5.02 5.63 -12.27
C ASP A 30 5.80 4.74 -11.29
N CYS A 31 5.11 3.89 -10.52
CA CYS A 31 5.71 3.01 -9.52
C CYS A 31 5.20 1.56 -9.62
N SER A 32 4.80 1.14 -10.83
CA SER A 32 4.24 -0.19 -11.08
C SER A 32 5.24 -1.31 -10.80
N GLN A 33 6.55 -1.02 -10.82
CA GLN A 33 7.62 -1.96 -10.51
C GLN A 33 7.56 -2.55 -9.10
N PHE A 34 6.77 -1.99 -8.18
CA PHE A 34 6.60 -2.54 -6.83
C PHE A 34 5.50 -3.61 -6.75
N PHE A 35 4.78 -3.85 -7.85
CA PHE A 35 3.75 -4.87 -7.95
C PHE A 35 4.26 -6.07 -8.74
N TYR A 36 3.83 -7.27 -8.34
CA TYR A 36 4.11 -8.47 -9.10
C TYR A 36 3.53 -8.34 -10.52
N MET A 37 4.36 -8.64 -11.53
CA MET A 37 4.02 -8.42 -12.95
C MET A 37 3.47 -7.02 -13.25
N GLN A 38 3.91 -6.01 -12.48
CA GLN A 38 3.48 -4.62 -12.62
C GLN A 38 1.95 -4.42 -12.53
N THR A 39 1.27 -5.34 -11.84
CA THR A 39 -0.21 -5.38 -11.79
C THR A 39 -0.69 -5.06 -10.37
N PRO A 40 -1.25 -3.86 -10.12
CA PRO A 40 -1.80 -3.52 -8.82
C PRO A 40 -3.12 -4.26 -8.54
N PRO A 41 -3.52 -4.40 -7.26
CA PRO A 41 -4.84 -4.91 -6.89
C PRO A 41 -5.97 -4.15 -7.59
N ALA A 42 -6.92 -4.88 -8.16
CA ALA A 42 -8.09 -4.34 -8.83
C ALA A 42 -9.32 -4.31 -7.91
N GLY A 43 -10.38 -3.60 -8.33
CA GLY A 43 -11.67 -3.58 -7.63
C GLY A 43 -11.78 -2.59 -6.45
N ILE A 44 -10.71 -1.88 -6.11
CA ILE A 44 -10.73 -0.85 -5.06
C ILE A 44 -10.99 0.51 -5.70
N THR A 45 -12.14 1.10 -5.40
CA THR A 45 -12.61 2.36 -5.97
C THR A 45 -13.08 3.32 -4.88
N GLY A 46 -12.85 4.62 -5.06
CA GLY A 46 -13.27 5.67 -4.15
C GLY A 46 -12.69 7.00 -4.57
N THR A 47 -13.44 8.08 -4.35
CA THR A 47 -13.06 9.45 -4.76
C THR A 47 -11.97 10.04 -3.85
N SER A 48 -11.90 9.60 -2.60
CA SER A 48 -10.88 9.99 -1.63
C SER A 48 -9.57 9.19 -1.74
N LEU A 49 -9.53 8.18 -2.62
CA LEU A 49 -8.37 7.30 -2.75
C LEU A 49 -7.25 7.97 -3.54
N ARG A 50 -6.09 8.10 -2.89
CA ARG A 50 -4.85 8.64 -3.44
C ARG A 50 -3.87 7.50 -3.68
N ARG A 51 -3.34 7.45 -4.90
CA ARG A 51 -2.30 6.49 -5.29
C ARG A 51 -0.96 7.19 -5.16
N ILE A 52 -0.21 6.82 -4.14
CA ILE A 52 1.04 7.47 -3.78
C ILE A 52 2.19 6.60 -4.28
N CYS A 53 3.01 7.17 -5.16
CA CYS A 53 4.32 6.61 -5.48
C CYS A 53 5.34 7.22 -4.51
N GLN A 54 5.69 6.46 -3.48
CA GLN A 54 6.49 6.92 -2.35
C GLN A 54 7.91 7.22 -2.83
N LYS A 55 8.34 8.47 -2.70
CA LYS A 55 9.63 8.94 -3.23
C LYS A 55 10.45 9.57 -2.12
N TYR A 56 11.68 9.09 -1.95
CA TYR A 56 12.63 9.57 -0.94
C TYR A 56 14.05 9.66 -1.51
N ALA A 57 14.73 10.76 -1.23
CA ALA A 57 16.05 11.09 -1.80
C ALA A 57 16.06 10.92 -3.33
N ASP A 58 15.04 11.50 -3.97
CA ASP A 58 14.81 11.46 -5.41
C ASP A 58 14.55 10.10 -6.06
N LYS A 59 14.39 9.04 -5.26
CA LYS A 59 14.17 7.68 -5.74
C LYS A 59 12.81 7.17 -5.30
N LEU A 60 12.14 6.46 -6.20
CA LEU A 60 10.94 5.69 -5.88
C LEU A 60 11.30 4.52 -4.96
N ARG A 61 10.52 4.31 -3.90
CA ARG A 61 10.82 3.32 -2.86
C ARG A 61 9.75 2.24 -2.73
N TYR A 62 8.47 2.63 -2.79
CA TYR A 62 7.33 1.72 -2.75
C TYR A 62 6.04 2.42 -3.24
N ALA A 63 4.92 1.70 -3.26
CA ALA A 63 3.62 2.25 -3.61
C ALA A 63 2.65 2.13 -2.42
N THR A 64 1.78 3.12 -2.25
CA THR A 64 0.76 3.14 -1.19
C THR A 64 -0.59 3.56 -1.78
N LEU A 65 -1.65 2.81 -1.47
CA LEU A 65 -3.02 3.29 -1.67
C LEU A 65 -3.51 3.91 -0.36
N TYR A 66 -3.85 5.18 -0.41
CA TYR A 66 -4.18 5.99 0.77
C TYR A 66 -5.60 6.54 0.68
N ASP A 67 -6.38 6.44 1.75
CA ASP A 67 -7.69 7.11 1.85
C ASP A 67 -7.48 8.45 2.55
N SER A 68 -7.53 9.54 1.78
CA SER A 68 -7.40 10.90 2.35
C SER A 68 -8.55 11.27 3.28
N SER A 69 -9.76 10.74 3.07
CA SER A 69 -10.91 11.05 3.92
C SER A 69 -10.81 10.42 5.30
N ARG A 70 -10.19 9.24 5.39
CA ARG A 70 -9.94 8.52 6.64
C ARG A 70 -8.54 8.75 7.19
N ARG A 71 -7.69 9.46 6.44
CA ARG A 71 -6.27 9.65 6.69
C ARG A 71 -5.50 8.35 6.94
N LEU A 72 -5.90 7.25 6.30
CA LEU A 72 -5.34 5.92 6.54
C LEU A 72 -4.89 5.25 5.24
N PRO A 73 -3.75 4.55 5.22
CA PRO A 73 -3.42 3.68 4.12
C PRO A 73 -4.31 2.44 4.10
N LEU A 74 -4.73 2.04 2.90
CA LEU A 74 -5.40 0.77 2.63
C LEU A 74 -4.38 -0.34 2.43
N PHE A 75 -3.31 -0.07 1.68
CA PHE A 75 -2.19 -1.00 1.54
C PHE A 75 -0.89 -0.29 1.19
N SER A 76 0.24 -0.94 1.48
CA SER A 76 1.55 -0.63 0.91
C SER A 76 2.05 -1.83 0.10
N ALA A 77 2.56 -1.58 -1.11
CA ALA A 77 3.13 -2.56 -2.03
C ALA A 77 4.61 -2.25 -2.26
N TYR A 78 5.47 -3.24 -2.04
CA TYR A 78 6.92 -3.08 -2.09
C TYR A 78 7.64 -4.38 -2.42
N ILE A 79 8.91 -4.27 -2.80
CA ILE A 79 9.80 -5.41 -2.97
C ILE A 79 10.49 -5.67 -1.63
N PHE A 80 10.35 -6.88 -1.10
CA PHE A 80 11.04 -7.31 0.11
C PHE A 80 12.56 -7.37 -0.14
N LYS A 81 13.32 -6.76 0.77
CA LYS A 81 14.79 -6.80 0.78
C LYS A 81 15.25 -7.31 2.14
N LYS A 82 16.18 -8.26 2.14
CA LYS A 82 16.70 -8.83 3.39
C LYS A 82 17.41 -7.75 4.20
N SER A 83 16.87 -7.43 5.38
CA SER A 83 17.47 -6.46 6.31
C SER A 83 18.65 -7.07 7.07
N ASP A 84 19.57 -6.20 7.51
CA ASP A 84 20.63 -6.50 8.48
C ASP A 84 20.09 -6.62 9.93
N GLY A 85 18.78 -6.52 10.13
CA GLY A 85 18.12 -6.58 11.44
C GLY A 85 18.16 -5.27 12.22
N LYS A 86 18.86 -4.24 11.73
CA LYS A 86 18.97 -2.94 12.39
C LYS A 86 17.86 -2.00 11.93
N ARG A 87 17.26 -1.30 12.88
CA ARG A 87 16.25 -0.27 12.61
C ARG A 87 16.87 1.12 12.44
N ARG A 88 16.18 2.02 11.74
CA ARG A 88 16.59 3.43 11.57
C ARG A 88 15.86 4.34 12.55
N MET A 89 16.04 4.08 13.85
CA MET A 89 15.34 4.79 14.93
C MET A 89 15.60 6.31 14.95
N ASP A 90 16.66 6.76 14.29
CA ASP A 90 17.09 8.15 14.14
C ASP A 90 16.42 8.89 12.97
N THR A 91 15.64 8.20 12.12
CA THR A 91 14.96 8.85 10.99
C THR A 91 13.78 9.69 11.49
N PRO A 92 13.68 10.98 11.14
CA PRO A 92 12.52 11.80 11.48
C PRO A 92 11.28 11.30 10.74
N TRP A 93 10.11 11.48 11.34
CA TRP A 93 8.86 11.26 10.64
C TRP A 93 8.71 12.22 9.47
N MET A 94 8.10 11.76 8.39
CA MET A 94 7.92 12.51 7.16
C MET A 94 6.44 12.60 6.77
N TYR A 95 6.13 13.62 5.97
CA TYR A 95 4.84 13.80 5.31
C TYR A 95 5.02 13.75 3.80
N GLU A 96 3.91 13.54 3.08
CA GLU A 96 3.83 13.53 1.62
C GLU A 96 3.32 14.88 1.12
N PRO A 97 4.18 15.76 0.55
CA PRO A 97 3.74 17.08 0.08
C PRO A 97 2.71 16.97 -1.05
N GLN A 98 2.82 15.95 -1.91
CA GLN A 98 1.87 15.64 -2.99
C GLN A 98 0.42 15.37 -2.54
N LEU A 99 0.15 15.26 -1.22
CA LEU A 99 -1.22 15.17 -0.70
C LEU A 99 -1.83 16.55 -0.39
N LEU A 100 -1.02 17.60 -0.27
CA LEU A 100 -1.46 18.97 -0.03
C LEU A 100 -1.99 19.61 -1.31
N SER A 101 -1.26 19.43 -2.41
CA SER A 101 -1.59 19.91 -3.74
C SER A 101 -0.91 19.05 -4.79
N ASP A 102 -1.51 18.95 -5.98
CA ASP A 102 -0.93 18.21 -7.11
C ASP A 102 0.37 18.86 -7.64
N ASP A 103 0.59 20.15 -7.34
CA ASP A 103 1.79 20.92 -7.73
C ASP A 103 2.99 20.71 -6.79
N GLU A 104 2.76 20.10 -5.62
CA GLU A 104 3.82 19.87 -4.63
C GLU A 104 4.78 18.75 -5.04
N SER A 105 5.96 18.77 -4.43
CA SER A 105 6.98 17.74 -4.67
C SER A 105 6.47 16.35 -4.27
N ARG A 106 6.73 15.36 -5.11
CA ARG A 106 6.48 13.95 -4.77
C ARG A 106 7.49 13.38 -3.77
N ASN A 107 8.61 14.07 -3.52
CA ASN A 107 9.55 13.65 -2.49
C ASN A 107 8.99 13.96 -1.11
N MET A 108 8.92 12.94 -0.26
CA MET A 108 8.55 13.11 1.15
C MET A 108 9.53 14.05 1.88
N ARG A 109 9.02 14.78 2.86
CA ARG A 109 9.77 15.81 3.61
C ARG A 109 9.67 15.54 5.11
N ALA A 110 10.74 15.83 5.85
CA ALA A 110 10.80 15.64 7.30
C ALA A 110 9.90 16.61 8.06
N LEU A 111 9.37 16.10 9.19
CA LEU A 111 8.76 16.85 10.28
C LEU A 111 9.81 17.12 11.38
N PRO A 112 9.67 18.18 12.19
CA PRO A 112 8.60 19.19 12.16
C PRO A 112 8.75 20.16 10.97
N LEU A 113 7.63 20.80 10.62
CA LEU A 113 7.63 21.83 9.58
C LEU A 113 8.38 23.07 10.08
N THR A 114 9.09 23.75 9.18
CA THR A 114 9.64 25.09 9.43
C THR A 114 8.50 26.11 9.52
N GLU A 115 8.65 27.20 10.30
CA GLU A 115 7.57 28.17 10.59
C GLU A 115 6.84 28.75 9.37
N ASP A 116 7.46 28.75 8.19
CA ASP A 116 6.83 29.06 6.89
C ASP A 116 5.94 27.90 6.35
N SER A 117 5.32 27.11 7.23
CA SER A 117 4.62 25.87 6.86
C SER A 117 3.36 26.16 6.02
N PRO A 118 3.10 25.39 4.94
CA PRO A 118 1.86 25.56 4.17
C PRO A 118 0.62 25.26 5.04
N PRO A 119 -0.54 25.88 4.74
CA PRO A 119 -1.75 25.68 5.52
C PRO A 119 -2.19 24.19 5.50
N LEU A 120 -2.35 23.65 6.72
CA LEU A 120 -3.15 22.49 7.09
C LEU A 120 -2.73 21.14 6.48
N ILE A 121 -1.49 20.69 6.78
CA ILE A 121 -1.11 19.28 6.55
C ILE A 121 -2.11 18.32 7.17
N GLU A 122 -2.60 18.69 8.37
CA GLU A 122 -3.64 17.97 9.09
C GLU A 122 -4.84 17.65 8.21
N ASP A 123 -5.30 18.54 7.32
CA ASP A 123 -6.47 18.27 6.49
C ASP A 123 -6.24 17.25 5.39
N SER A 124 -4.98 17.12 4.93
CA SER A 124 -4.62 16.29 3.79
C SER A 124 -4.25 14.84 4.13
N GLN A 125 -3.67 14.64 5.31
CA GLN A 125 -3.03 13.38 5.69
C GLN A 125 -2.89 13.25 7.20
N ALA A 126 -2.53 12.06 7.66
CA ALA A 126 -2.30 11.80 9.07
C ALA A 126 -1.10 12.60 9.58
N VAL A 127 -1.23 13.15 10.79
CA VAL A 127 -0.19 13.87 11.53
C VAL A 127 0.20 13.12 12.79
N LEU A 128 1.29 13.51 13.46
CA LEU A 128 1.79 12.77 14.62
C LEU A 128 0.80 12.80 15.79
N GLU A 129 0.07 13.91 15.90
CA GLU A 129 -0.96 14.23 16.86
C GLU A 129 -2.14 13.25 16.77
N ASP A 130 -2.46 12.72 15.58
CA ASP A 130 -3.49 11.68 15.39
C ASP A 130 -3.18 10.38 16.16
N TYR A 131 -1.94 10.22 16.64
CA TYR A 131 -1.46 9.04 17.37
C TYR A 131 -0.98 9.35 18.80
N THR A 132 -1.11 10.58 19.31
CA THR A 132 -0.52 10.98 20.60
C THR A 132 -1.35 10.50 21.81
N ASP A 133 -2.67 10.39 21.70
CA ASP A 133 -3.57 10.05 22.83
C ASP A 133 -4.18 8.64 22.75
N ALA A 134 -3.71 7.81 21.82
CA ALA A 134 -4.26 6.49 21.57
C ALA A 134 -3.56 5.41 22.44
N VAL A 135 -3.85 5.39 23.75
CA VAL A 135 -3.21 4.49 24.74
C VAL A 135 -3.31 3.01 24.36
N GLU A 136 -4.40 2.61 23.73
CA GLU A 136 -4.67 1.22 23.29
C GLU A 136 -4.10 0.89 21.90
N TYR A 137 -3.39 1.82 21.25
CA TYR A 137 -2.93 1.65 19.88
C TYR A 137 -1.43 1.88 19.74
N ARG A 138 -0.83 1.11 18.83
CA ARG A 138 0.54 1.33 18.35
C ARG A 138 0.54 1.64 16.86
N ARG A 139 1.54 2.40 16.43
CA ARG A 139 1.83 2.66 15.02
C ARG A 139 2.32 1.37 14.35
N GLY A 140 1.52 0.83 13.45
CA GLY A 140 1.83 -0.36 12.66
C GLY A 140 2.20 0.00 11.22
N PRO A 141 3.48 -0.05 10.83
CA PRO A 141 3.87 0.22 9.45
C PRO A 141 3.42 -0.91 8.52
N LEU A 142 2.81 -0.57 7.38
CA LEU A 142 2.45 -1.53 6.33
C LEU A 142 3.67 -1.95 5.49
N ASN A 143 4.66 -1.06 5.32
CA ASN A 143 6.00 -1.39 4.85
C ASN A 143 7.00 -1.20 6.01
N PRO A 144 7.33 -2.26 6.77
CA PRO A 144 8.29 -2.19 7.87
C PRO A 144 9.73 -1.92 7.40
N ASP A 145 10.48 -1.13 8.17
CA ASP A 145 11.92 -0.88 7.93
C ASP A 145 12.76 -2.17 7.93
N LEU A 146 12.36 -3.17 8.72
CA LEU A 146 12.98 -4.49 8.77
C LEU A 146 12.75 -5.32 7.50
N HIS A 147 11.92 -4.87 6.56
CA HIS A 147 11.77 -5.47 5.23
C HIS A 147 12.61 -4.76 4.16
N GLN A 148 13.42 -3.78 4.56
CA GLN A 148 14.28 -2.99 3.70
C GLN A 148 15.76 -3.22 4.05
N ALA A 149 16.65 -3.13 3.05
CA ALA A 149 18.07 -3.38 3.21
C ALA A 149 18.88 -2.09 3.35
N GLU A 150 18.74 -1.19 2.38
CA GLU A 150 19.55 0.03 2.30
C GLU A 150 19.09 1.11 3.30
N PRO A 151 20.00 1.96 3.79
CA PRO A 151 19.69 3.06 4.71
C PRO A 151 18.49 3.89 4.25
N ASP A 152 18.52 4.37 3.00
CA ASP A 152 17.46 5.23 2.48
C ASP A 152 16.12 4.49 2.28
N ASP A 153 16.17 3.20 1.93
CA ASP A 153 14.95 2.41 1.79
C ASP A 153 14.26 2.27 3.14
N LYS A 154 15.04 2.02 4.20
CA LYS A 154 14.55 1.99 5.57
C LYS A 154 13.99 3.33 5.98
N SER A 155 14.72 4.43 5.75
CA SER A 155 14.27 5.78 6.11
C SER A 155 12.97 6.15 5.39
N SER A 156 12.79 5.75 4.14
CA SER A 156 11.55 6.02 3.39
C SER A 156 10.27 5.40 3.98
N THR A 157 10.40 4.46 4.91
CA THR A 157 9.24 3.84 5.59
C THR A 157 8.67 4.70 6.72
N TYR A 158 9.38 5.74 7.14
CA TYR A 158 9.01 6.64 8.25
C TYR A 158 8.10 7.79 7.79
N THR A 159 6.99 7.45 7.12
CA THR A 159 5.92 8.38 6.71
C THR A 159 4.60 7.91 7.31
N LEU A 160 3.75 8.84 7.75
CA LEU A 160 2.46 8.48 8.36
C LEU A 160 1.46 7.90 7.36
N THR A 161 1.65 8.18 6.06
CA THR A 161 0.92 7.51 4.99
C THR A 161 1.24 6.01 4.87
N ASN A 162 2.22 5.49 5.61
CA ASN A 162 2.57 4.07 5.67
C ASN A 162 2.14 3.41 7.00
N VAL A 163 1.43 4.12 7.88
CA VAL A 163 1.13 3.67 9.25
C VAL A 163 -0.37 3.44 9.46
N VAL A 164 -0.71 2.36 10.15
CA VAL A 164 -2.08 2.07 10.63
C VAL A 164 -2.11 1.96 12.16
N PRO A 165 -3.21 2.33 12.82
CA PRO A 165 -3.38 2.07 14.24
C PRO A 165 -3.59 0.56 14.49
N LEU A 166 -2.78 -0.04 15.35
CA LEU A 166 -2.88 -1.44 15.75
C LEU A 166 -3.23 -1.54 17.24
N ILE A 167 -4.32 -2.24 17.57
CA ILE A 167 -4.74 -2.48 18.96
C ILE A 167 -3.65 -3.26 19.70
N THR A 168 -3.26 -2.80 20.90
CA THR A 168 -2.22 -3.41 21.73
C THR A 168 -2.56 -4.83 22.16
N ASP A 169 -3.82 -5.10 22.50
CA ASP A 169 -4.27 -6.39 23.05
C ASP A 169 -4.39 -7.51 22.00
N PHE A 170 -4.39 -7.16 20.70
CA PHE A 170 -4.28 -8.15 19.63
C PHE A 170 -2.92 -8.89 19.66
N PHE A 171 -1.94 -8.42 20.44
CA PHE A 171 -0.67 -9.11 20.65
C PHE A 171 -0.68 -10.14 21.80
N MET A 172 -1.67 -10.12 22.70
CA MET A 172 -1.76 -11.12 23.78
C MET A 172 -2.46 -12.41 23.34
N GLN A 173 -3.19 -12.37 22.22
CA GLN A 173 -3.84 -13.55 21.65
C GLN A 173 -3.56 -13.62 20.15
N ALA A 174 -2.53 -14.39 19.80
CA ALA A 174 -2.08 -14.75 18.44
C ALA A 174 -0.84 -13.99 17.91
N THR A 175 0.33 -14.58 18.17
CA THR A 175 1.19 -15.14 17.10
C THR A 175 1.35 -14.29 15.82
N CYS A 176 1.59 -12.98 15.89
CA CYS A 176 1.97 -12.20 14.69
C CYS A 176 3.45 -11.80 14.67
N LEU A 177 4.14 -11.85 15.82
CA LEU A 177 5.61 -11.71 15.88
C LEU A 177 6.34 -13.03 15.62
N GLY A 178 5.64 -14.18 15.64
CA GLY A 178 6.21 -15.51 15.37
C GLY A 178 6.23 -15.91 13.89
N TYR A 179 5.49 -15.20 13.01
CA TYR A 179 5.48 -15.49 11.57
C TYR A 179 6.53 -14.71 10.77
N SER A 180 7.19 -13.70 11.36
CA SER A 180 8.18 -12.90 10.63
C SER A 180 9.49 -13.65 10.42
N ALA A 181 9.95 -14.46 11.40
CA ALA A 181 11.23 -15.16 11.28
C ALA A 181 11.23 -16.29 10.22
N PRO A 182 10.21 -17.20 10.15
CA PRO A 182 10.20 -18.26 9.15
C PRO A 182 9.92 -17.76 7.72
N LEU A 183 9.04 -16.76 7.54
CA LEU A 183 8.75 -16.20 6.20
C LEU A 183 9.98 -15.52 5.60
N THR A 184 10.71 -14.75 6.41
CA THR A 184 11.90 -14.00 5.95
C THR A 184 12.96 -14.93 5.32
N GLN A 185 13.11 -16.15 5.85
CA GLN A 185 14.10 -17.10 5.34
C GLN A 185 13.71 -17.68 3.97
N HIS A 186 12.42 -17.87 3.69
CA HIS A 186 11.95 -18.38 2.39
C HIS A 186 11.93 -17.29 1.30
N LEU A 187 11.58 -16.05 1.67
CA LEU A 187 11.56 -14.88 0.78
C LEU A 187 12.96 -14.45 0.31
N SER A 188 14.03 -14.88 0.98
CA SER A 188 15.42 -14.50 0.67
C SER A 188 15.96 -15.10 -0.64
N SER A 189 15.29 -16.10 -1.24
CA SER A 189 15.81 -16.85 -2.40
C SER A 189 15.32 -16.33 -3.77
N ARG A 190 14.28 -15.48 -3.79
CA ARG A 190 13.67 -14.90 -5.00
C ARG A 190 13.22 -13.47 -4.72
N GLN A 191 13.19 -12.63 -5.75
CA GLN A 191 12.61 -11.29 -5.63
C GLN A 191 11.14 -11.43 -5.21
N SER A 192 10.85 -10.97 -3.99
CA SER A 192 9.55 -11.18 -3.35
C SER A 192 8.79 -9.87 -3.32
N TYR A 193 7.63 -9.84 -3.98
CA TYR A 193 6.72 -8.71 -4.00
C TYR A 193 5.70 -8.88 -2.88
N LEU A 194 5.55 -7.89 -2.02
CA LEU A 194 4.63 -7.94 -0.89
C LEU A 194 3.63 -6.79 -1.00
N ILE A 195 2.36 -7.11 -0.71
CA ILE A 195 1.29 -6.13 -0.54
C ILE A 195 0.68 -6.39 0.84
N ILE A 196 0.86 -5.44 1.76
CA ILE A 196 0.29 -5.54 3.11
C ILE A 196 -0.92 -4.62 3.19
N PHE A 197 -2.08 -5.22 3.40
CA PHE A 197 -3.34 -4.51 3.58
C PHE A 197 -3.58 -4.12 5.02
N ASN A 198 -4.18 -2.95 5.20
CA ASN A 198 -4.77 -2.52 6.45
C ASN A 198 -5.98 -3.41 6.76
N ARG A 199 -5.91 -4.18 7.85
CA ARG A 199 -6.97 -5.11 8.25
C ARG A 199 -8.31 -4.44 8.52
N LEU A 200 -8.32 -3.15 8.90
CA LEU A 200 -9.56 -2.39 9.07
C LEU A 200 -10.42 -2.33 7.80
N PHE A 201 -9.80 -2.50 6.62
CA PHE A 201 -10.49 -2.50 5.32
C PHE A 201 -10.80 -3.90 4.77
N CYS A 202 -10.36 -4.98 5.42
CA CYS A 202 -10.63 -6.35 4.96
C CYS A 202 -11.93 -6.96 5.52
N SER A 203 -12.68 -6.22 6.35
CA SER A 203 -13.86 -6.73 7.06
C SER A 203 -15.19 -6.14 6.56
N THR A 204 -15.22 -5.53 5.38
CA THR A 204 -16.42 -5.02 4.69
C THR A 204 -16.53 -5.65 3.31
#